data_AF-A0A2P8GWE4-F1
#
_entry.id   AF-A0A2P8GWE4-F1
#
_cell.length_a   1.000
_cell.length_b   1.000
_cell.length_c   1.000
_cell.angle_alpha   90.00
_cell.angle_beta   90.00
_cell.angle_gamma   90.00
#
_symmetry.space_group_name_H-M   'P 1'
#
loop_
_entity.id
_entity.type
_entity.pdbx_description
1 polymer ?
#
loop_
_entity_poly.entity_id
_entity_poly.type
_entity_poly.pdbx_seq_one_letter_code
_entity_poly.pdbx_strand_id
1 'polypeptide(L)'
;MSRETPEIPVGAGRELGERARGTIDTPIEEVVDVGVISWFPSFGAQADAIRSKLRRAAREAWEERQDALLAERPDARDAVRPASWRASLRVLGFLGGATVVASVLVALGFSKGSTPPLPASTAAVVSGISSVVALLCLGGSLLFPTTMGRPSRLVSGPLWISAIAALGSAAALPLRPATWGSTTPVWWSVTAVTGVALLVLAVVVSVWRRRLAGAAPIDDDDVDTLRLSVVRQELERAVVEVEQAWRRVDPAVRDALLRERDVALATIAERTPGVLDPDWVRSMIPGTMMLPHVADQAHSSLHLGAAQKIDRAAGGPYGYFVGEARERGREPRA
;
A
#
# COMPACT_ATOMS: atom_id res chain seq x y z
N MET A 1 -13.20 -38.65 -30.01
CA MET A 1 -13.57 -37.30 -29.55
C MET A 1 -13.01 -36.32 -30.56
N SER A 2 -13.89 -35.66 -31.33
CA SER A 2 -13.47 -34.67 -32.32
C SER A 2 -12.77 -33.53 -31.59
N ARG A 3 -11.52 -33.24 -31.93
CA ARG A 3 -10.87 -32.00 -31.52
C ARG A 3 -11.54 -30.91 -32.35
N GLU A 4 -12.61 -30.33 -31.84
CA GLU A 4 -13.11 -29.05 -32.37
C GLU A 4 -11.95 -28.06 -32.26
N THR A 5 -11.42 -27.68 -33.42
CA THR A 5 -10.50 -26.56 -33.51
C THR A 5 -11.30 -25.33 -33.06
N PRO A 6 -10.93 -24.68 -31.96
CA PRO A 6 -11.69 -23.53 -31.49
C PRO A 6 -11.57 -22.43 -32.53
N GLU A 7 -12.70 -22.04 -33.13
CA GLU A 7 -12.77 -20.94 -34.08
C GLU A 7 -12.74 -19.63 -33.31
N ILE A 8 -11.66 -18.87 -33.49
CA ILE A 8 -11.59 -17.48 -33.01
C ILE A 8 -12.53 -16.65 -33.88
N PRO A 9 -13.48 -15.89 -33.31
CA PRO A 9 -14.46 -15.18 -34.11
C PRO A 9 -13.78 -14.11 -34.97
N VAL A 10 -13.99 -14.16 -36.28
CA VAL A 10 -13.48 -13.16 -37.20
C VAL A 10 -14.13 -11.81 -36.90
N GLY A 11 -13.31 -10.77 -36.73
CA GLY A 11 -13.79 -9.42 -36.41
C GLY A 11 -14.01 -9.15 -34.93
N ALA A 12 -13.72 -10.12 -34.05
CA ALA A 12 -13.74 -9.92 -32.60
C ALA A 12 -12.81 -8.79 -32.15
N GLY A 13 -11.68 -8.60 -32.84
CA GLY A 13 -10.75 -7.52 -32.60
C GLY A 13 -11.36 -6.14 -32.85
N ARG A 14 -12.07 -5.96 -33.96
CA ARG A 14 -12.76 -4.70 -34.26
C ARG A 14 -13.84 -4.40 -33.22
N GLU A 15 -14.68 -5.40 -32.90
CA GLU A 15 -15.74 -5.27 -31.89
C GLU A 15 -15.16 -4.90 -30.52
N LEU A 16 -14.07 -5.56 -30.10
CA LEU A 16 -13.37 -5.23 -28.87
C LEU A 16 -12.81 -3.81 -28.94
N GLY A 17 -12.15 -3.42 -30.02
CA GLY A 17 -11.56 -2.09 -30.14
C GLY A 17 -12.59 -0.94 -30.13
N GLU A 18 -13.75 -1.16 -30.74
CA GLU A 18 -14.87 -0.20 -30.73
C GLU A 18 -15.46 0.00 -29.33
N ARG A 19 -15.45 -1.04 -28.49
CA ARG A 19 -16.08 -1.03 -27.16
C ARG A 19 -15.12 -0.85 -25.99
N ALA A 20 -13.86 -1.24 -26.13
CA ALA A 20 -12.87 -1.24 -25.06
C ALA A 20 -12.74 0.16 -24.47
N ARG A 21 -12.81 0.28 -23.16
CA ARG A 21 -12.58 1.54 -22.44
C ARG A 21 -11.77 1.23 -21.20
N GLY A 22 -10.59 1.84 -21.10
CA GLY A 22 -9.81 1.82 -19.88
C GLY A 22 -10.46 2.71 -18.82
N THR A 23 -10.34 2.30 -17.56
CA THR A 23 -10.61 3.16 -16.40
C THR A 23 -9.31 3.37 -15.64
N ILE A 24 -9.36 4.09 -14.52
CA ILE A 24 -8.21 4.21 -13.61
C ILE A 24 -7.87 2.88 -12.95
N ASP A 25 -8.88 2.04 -12.68
CA ASP A 25 -8.69 0.78 -11.95
C ASP A 25 -8.46 -0.42 -12.89
N THR A 26 -8.76 -0.27 -14.18
CA THR A 26 -8.55 -1.30 -15.22
C THR A 26 -8.02 -0.62 -16.48
N PRO A 27 -6.70 -0.64 -16.71
CA PRO A 27 -6.10 -0.01 -17.88
C PRO A 27 -6.64 -0.62 -19.17
N ILE A 28 -6.62 0.17 -20.25
CA ILE A 28 -7.12 -0.33 -21.54
C ILE A 28 -6.30 -1.52 -22.05
N GLU A 29 -5.03 -1.62 -21.66
CA GLU A 29 -4.14 -2.75 -21.90
C GLU A 29 -4.66 -4.04 -21.27
N GLU A 30 -5.11 -3.97 -20.02
CA GLU A 30 -5.72 -5.10 -19.33
C GLU A 30 -7.04 -5.50 -19.99
N VAL A 31 -7.86 -4.53 -20.41
CA VAL A 31 -9.10 -4.80 -21.13
C VAL A 31 -8.82 -5.53 -22.44
N VAL A 32 -7.80 -5.10 -23.19
CA VAL A 32 -7.39 -5.78 -24.43
C VAL A 32 -6.88 -7.18 -24.13
N ASP A 33 -6.03 -7.34 -23.11
CA ASP A 33 -5.45 -8.63 -22.73
C ASP A 33 -6.54 -9.67 -22.35
N VAL A 34 -7.46 -9.27 -21.47
CA VAL A 34 -8.61 -10.09 -21.06
C VAL A 34 -9.53 -10.39 -22.24
N GLY A 35 -9.77 -9.40 -23.11
CA GLY A 35 -10.55 -9.59 -24.33
C GLY A 35 -9.93 -10.66 -25.24
N VAL A 36 -8.63 -10.57 -25.49
CA VAL A 36 -7.91 -11.51 -26.37
C VAL A 36 -7.94 -12.93 -25.82
N ILE A 37 -7.65 -13.13 -24.53
CA ILE A 37 -7.65 -14.49 -23.95
C ILE A 37 -9.06 -15.08 -23.84
N SER A 38 -10.11 -14.24 -23.79
CA SER A 38 -11.50 -14.71 -23.75
C SER A 38 -11.94 -15.41 -25.04
N TRP A 39 -11.32 -15.08 -26.18
CA TRP A 39 -11.58 -15.74 -27.46
C TRP A 39 -11.05 -17.18 -27.52
N PHE A 40 -10.18 -17.55 -26.58
CA PHE A 40 -9.69 -18.91 -26.44
C PHE A 40 -9.78 -19.38 -24.97
N PRO A 41 -10.97 -19.81 -24.51
CA PRO A 41 -11.26 -20.04 -23.09
C PRO A 41 -10.34 -21.03 -22.38
N SER A 42 -9.81 -22.03 -23.10
CA SER A 42 -8.91 -23.03 -22.52
C SER A 42 -7.55 -22.44 -22.11
N PHE A 43 -7.05 -21.43 -22.84
CA PHE A 43 -5.88 -20.66 -22.44
C PHE A 43 -6.25 -19.61 -21.39
N GLY A 44 -7.39 -18.92 -21.55
CA GLY A 44 -7.91 -17.97 -20.56
C GLY A 44 -8.00 -18.59 -19.15
N ALA A 45 -8.54 -19.80 -19.04
CA ALA A 45 -8.60 -20.53 -17.77
C ALA A 45 -7.22 -20.84 -17.16
N GLN A 46 -6.21 -21.13 -17.99
CA GLN A 46 -4.83 -21.36 -17.52
C GLN A 46 -4.19 -20.07 -17.03
N ALA A 47 -4.33 -18.97 -17.78
CA ALA A 47 -3.83 -17.66 -17.38
C ALA A 47 -4.48 -17.19 -16.07
N ASP A 48 -5.79 -17.39 -15.92
CA ASP A 48 -6.53 -17.09 -14.69
C ASP A 48 -6.06 -17.94 -13.50
N ALA A 49 -5.80 -19.23 -13.72
CA ALA A 49 -5.25 -20.11 -12.68
C ALA A 49 -3.87 -19.64 -12.23
N ILE A 50 -2.97 -19.29 -13.15
CA ILE A 50 -1.63 -18.76 -12.84
C ILE A 50 -1.74 -17.43 -12.08
N ARG A 51 -2.62 -16.53 -12.52
CA ARG A 51 -2.90 -15.26 -11.84
C ARG A 51 -3.40 -15.47 -10.40
N SER A 52 -4.31 -16.42 -10.19
CA SER A 52 -4.83 -16.74 -8.86
C SER A 52 -3.74 -17.34 -7.95
N LYS A 53 -2.82 -18.13 -8.52
CA LYS A 53 -1.70 -18.75 -7.82
C LYS A 53 -0.67 -17.72 -7.36
N LEU A 54 -0.41 -16.67 -8.15
CA LEU A 54 0.60 -15.65 -7.86
C LEU A 54 0.46 -15.04 -6.45
N ARG A 55 -0.75 -14.62 -6.05
CA ARG A 55 -0.94 -14.01 -4.71
C ARG A 55 -0.59 -14.97 -3.57
N ARG A 56 -1.01 -16.23 -3.71
CA ARG A 56 -0.76 -17.27 -2.72
C ARG A 56 0.74 -17.60 -2.67
N ALA A 57 1.37 -17.79 -3.84
CA ALA A 57 2.79 -18.10 -3.94
C ALA A 57 3.66 -16.97 -3.36
N ALA A 58 3.33 -15.70 -3.64
CA ALA A 58 4.03 -14.55 -3.07
C ALA A 58 3.92 -14.50 -1.54
N ARG A 59 2.77 -14.89 -0.99
CA ARG A 59 2.57 -14.96 0.47
C ARG A 59 3.34 -16.10 1.10
N GLU A 60 3.26 -17.30 0.53
CA GLU A 60 3.99 -18.48 1.02
C GLU A 60 5.50 -18.24 0.98
N ALA A 61 6.02 -17.73 -0.15
CA ALA A 61 7.43 -17.38 -0.31
C ALA A 61 7.86 -16.28 0.66
N TRP A 62 6.98 -15.31 0.96
CA TRP A 62 7.26 -14.29 1.97
C TRP A 62 7.34 -14.89 3.38
N GLU A 63 6.39 -15.73 3.75
CA GLU A 63 6.36 -16.39 5.06
C GLU A 63 7.61 -17.28 5.26
N GLU A 64 8.01 -18.05 4.23
CA GLU A 64 9.25 -18.84 4.23
C GLU A 64 10.49 -17.95 4.38
N ARG A 65 10.56 -16.84 3.64
CA ARG A 65 11.69 -15.93 3.70
C ARG A 65 11.79 -15.23 5.06
N GLN A 66 10.66 -14.89 5.67
CA GLN A 66 10.61 -14.38 7.04
C GLN A 66 11.15 -15.42 8.02
N ASP A 67 10.70 -16.67 7.94
CA ASP A 67 11.12 -17.72 8.87
C ASP A 67 12.63 -18.00 8.76
N ALA A 68 13.17 -18.03 7.53
CA ALA A 68 14.61 -18.13 7.30
C ALA A 68 15.39 -16.95 7.91
N LEU A 69 14.90 -15.72 7.70
CA LEU A 69 15.52 -14.51 8.24
C LEU A 69 15.50 -14.48 9.77
N LEU A 70 14.43 -14.99 10.40
CA LEU A 70 14.30 -15.07 11.85
C LEU A 70 15.14 -16.19 12.47
N ALA A 71 15.41 -17.27 11.72
CA ALA A 71 16.34 -18.31 12.14
C ALA A 71 17.78 -17.77 12.18
N GLU A 72 18.17 -16.96 11.20
CA GLU A 72 19.49 -16.32 11.14
C GLU A 72 19.61 -15.13 12.12
N ARG A 73 18.55 -14.33 12.24
CA ARG A 73 18.50 -13.10 13.02
C ARG A 73 17.26 -13.01 13.90
N PRO A 74 17.25 -13.72 15.05
CA PRO A 74 16.13 -13.66 16.01
C PRO A 74 15.89 -12.23 16.55
N ASP A 75 16.93 -11.40 16.58
CA ASP A 75 16.90 -9.99 16.97
C ASP A 75 16.04 -9.13 16.03
N ALA A 76 15.87 -9.55 14.77
CA ALA A 76 15.09 -8.85 13.76
C ALA A 76 13.58 -9.15 13.82
N ARG A 77 13.11 -9.97 14.78
CA ARG A 77 11.70 -10.38 14.91
C ARG A 77 10.71 -9.23 14.86
N ASP A 78 11.02 -8.15 15.54
CA ASP A 78 10.14 -7.00 15.64
C ASP A 78 10.04 -6.19 14.34
N ALA A 79 11.07 -6.22 13.49
CA ALA A 79 11.07 -5.59 12.17
C ALA A 79 10.38 -6.49 11.13
N VAL A 80 10.69 -7.79 11.16
CA VAL A 80 10.27 -8.74 10.12
C VAL A 80 8.85 -9.27 10.35
N ARG A 81 8.48 -9.58 11.59
CA ARG A 81 7.16 -10.11 11.97
C ARG A 81 6.64 -9.39 13.23
N PRO A 82 6.28 -8.09 13.11
CA PRO A 82 5.77 -7.32 14.24
C PRO A 82 4.49 -7.96 14.79
N ALA A 83 4.34 -7.98 16.11
CA ALA A 83 3.10 -8.46 16.73
C ALA A 83 1.91 -7.59 16.30
N SER A 84 0.82 -8.22 15.87
CA SER A 84 -0.37 -7.55 15.31
C SER A 84 -0.98 -6.50 16.25
N TRP A 85 -0.99 -6.76 17.56
CA TRP A 85 -1.49 -5.81 18.57
C TRP A 85 -0.71 -4.48 18.59
N ARG A 86 0.58 -4.47 18.21
CA ARG A 86 1.38 -3.24 18.16
C ARG A 86 0.92 -2.32 17.04
N ALA A 87 0.53 -2.87 15.89
CA ALA A 87 -0.05 -2.08 14.82
C ALA A 87 -1.36 -1.43 15.27
N SER A 88 -2.23 -2.18 15.96
CA SER A 88 -3.47 -1.66 16.53
C SER A 88 -3.21 -0.51 17.53
N LEU A 89 -2.23 -0.67 18.42
CA LEU A 89 -1.86 0.39 19.35
C LEU A 89 -1.29 1.63 18.64
N ARG A 90 -0.48 1.47 17.60
CA ARG A 90 0.05 2.60 16.82
C ARG A 90 -1.06 3.36 16.12
N VAL A 91 -2.03 2.66 15.51
CA VAL A 91 -3.19 3.28 14.86
C VAL A 91 -4.05 4.03 15.89
N LEU A 92 -4.37 3.40 17.02
CA LEU A 92 -5.12 4.06 18.10
C LEU A 92 -4.38 5.27 18.68
N GLY A 93 -3.07 5.15 18.86
CA GLY A 93 -2.21 6.23 19.32
C GLY A 93 -2.16 7.40 18.34
N PHE A 94 -2.08 7.12 17.04
CA PHE A 94 -2.15 8.13 15.98
C PHE A 94 -3.51 8.83 15.95
N LEU A 95 -4.62 8.07 16.03
CA LEU A 95 -5.96 8.63 16.09
C LEU A 95 -6.15 9.53 17.33
N GLY A 96 -5.61 9.12 18.48
CA GLY A 96 -5.56 9.94 19.69
C GLY A 96 -4.80 11.24 19.44
N GLY A 97 -3.59 11.18 18.89
CA GLY A 97 -2.79 12.35 18.53
C GLY A 97 -3.49 13.29 17.53
N ALA A 98 -4.11 12.75 16.49
CA ALA A 98 -4.88 13.50 15.51
C ALA A 98 -6.10 14.21 16.13
N THR A 99 -6.74 13.56 17.11
CA THR A 99 -7.87 14.14 17.84
C THR A 99 -7.42 15.30 18.74
N VAL A 100 -6.23 15.21 19.35
CA VAL A 100 -5.61 16.35 20.04
C VAL A 100 -5.43 17.53 19.08
N VAL A 101 -4.81 17.31 17.92
CA VAL A 101 -4.62 18.36 16.89
C VAL A 101 -5.95 18.99 16.48
N ALA A 102 -6.94 18.16 16.14
CA ALA A 102 -8.25 18.63 15.72
C ALA A 102 -8.94 19.46 16.82
N SER A 103 -8.86 19.02 18.08
CA SER A 103 -9.43 19.75 19.21
C SER A 103 -8.84 21.14 19.38
N VAL A 104 -7.52 21.30 19.14
CA VAL A 104 -6.83 22.59 19.16
C VAL A 104 -7.27 23.48 18.01
N LEU A 105 -7.29 22.96 16.79
CA LEU A 105 -7.67 23.73 15.61
C LEU A 105 -9.10 24.26 15.72
N VAL A 106 -10.03 23.43 16.19
CA VAL A 106 -11.42 23.83 16.44
C VAL A 106 -11.51 24.82 17.61
N ALA A 107 -10.74 24.62 18.68
CA ALA A 107 -10.70 25.54 19.82
C ALA A 107 -10.07 26.91 19.49
N LEU A 108 -9.15 26.96 18.52
CA LEU A 108 -8.55 28.19 17.99
C LEU A 108 -9.41 28.87 16.91
N GLY A 109 -10.54 28.27 16.52
CA GLY A 109 -11.47 28.85 15.55
C GLY A 109 -11.11 28.59 14.08
N PHE A 110 -10.17 27.69 13.78
CA PHE A 110 -9.79 27.30 12.40
C PHE A 110 -10.77 26.29 11.77
N SER A 111 -12.07 26.36 12.07
CA SER A 111 -13.07 25.47 11.46
C SER A 111 -13.58 26.02 10.12
N LYS A 112 -13.85 25.15 9.14
CA LYS A 112 -14.53 25.55 7.89
C LYS A 112 -15.99 25.91 8.20
N GLY A 113 -16.35 27.19 8.07
CA GLY A 113 -17.73 27.68 8.16
C GLY A 113 -18.13 28.26 9.52
N SER A 114 -19.40 28.68 9.62
CA SER A 114 -20.04 29.39 10.74
C SER A 114 -20.22 28.58 12.04
N THR A 115 -19.39 27.56 12.26
CA THR A 115 -19.40 26.78 13.50
C THR A 115 -18.80 27.62 14.63
N PRO A 116 -19.54 27.83 15.75
CA PRO A 116 -18.98 28.55 16.89
C PRO A 116 -17.79 27.78 17.47
N PRO A 117 -16.73 28.47 17.92
CA PRO A 117 -15.56 27.83 18.49
C PRO A 117 -15.91 27.04 19.75
N LEU A 118 -15.28 25.88 19.93
CA LEU A 118 -15.50 25.05 21.13
C LEU A 118 -15.16 25.82 22.41
N PRO A 119 -15.93 25.63 23.51
CA PRO A 119 -15.55 26.13 24.83
C PRO A 119 -14.20 25.57 25.29
N ALA A 120 -13.39 26.36 26.00
CA ALA A 120 -12.08 25.90 26.49
C ALA A 120 -12.19 24.71 27.46
N SER A 121 -13.28 24.61 28.24
CA SER A 121 -13.56 23.45 29.09
C SER A 121 -13.71 22.16 28.29
N THR A 122 -14.52 22.17 27.23
CA THR A 122 -14.71 21.01 26.34
C THR A 122 -13.42 20.65 25.61
N ALA A 123 -12.71 21.65 25.08
CA ALA A 123 -11.43 21.44 24.41
C ALA A 123 -10.37 20.84 25.35
N ALA A 124 -10.30 21.30 26.60
CA ALA A 124 -9.38 20.78 27.60
C ALA A 124 -9.67 19.31 27.95
N VAL A 125 -10.94 18.93 28.11
CA VAL A 125 -11.34 17.54 28.39
C VAL A 125 -10.98 16.63 27.21
N VAL A 126 -11.38 17.01 25.99
CA VAL A 126 -11.14 16.20 24.78
C VAL A 126 -9.64 16.06 24.52
N SER A 127 -8.88 17.16 24.61
CA SER A 127 -7.43 17.15 24.44
C SER A 127 -6.74 16.31 25.52
N GLY A 128 -7.17 16.44 26.78
CA GLY A 128 -6.62 15.66 27.89
C GLY A 128 -6.83 14.16 27.73
N ILE A 129 -8.05 13.71 27.46
CA ILE A 129 -8.36 12.29 27.23
C ILE A 129 -7.56 11.76 26.03
N SER A 130 -7.58 12.49 24.92
CA SER A 130 -6.93 12.06 23.68
C SER A 130 -5.41 11.99 23.83
N SER A 131 -4.82 12.92 24.59
CA SER A 131 -3.39 12.91 24.92
C SER A 131 -3.03 11.68 25.76
N VAL A 132 -3.85 11.34 26.76
CA VAL A 132 -3.62 10.15 27.61
C VAL A 132 -3.75 8.87 26.79
N VAL A 133 -4.75 8.76 25.93
CA VAL A 133 -4.89 7.63 25.00
C VAL A 133 -3.68 7.54 24.08
N ALA A 134 -3.23 8.66 23.49
CA ALA A 134 -2.03 8.68 22.67
C ALA A 134 -0.78 8.22 23.44
N LEU A 135 -0.59 8.69 24.68
CA LEU A 135 0.53 8.27 25.53
C LEU A 135 0.47 6.78 25.87
N LEU A 136 -0.69 6.26 26.28
CA LEU A 136 -0.84 4.85 26.64
C LEU A 136 -0.68 3.93 25.43
N CYS A 137 -1.22 4.29 24.28
CA CYS A 137 -1.13 3.47 23.07
C CYS A 137 0.26 3.55 22.43
N LEU A 138 0.83 4.74 22.26
CA LEU A 138 2.17 4.89 21.69
C LEU A 138 3.25 4.42 22.66
N GLY A 139 3.14 4.75 23.96
CA GLY A 139 4.01 4.23 25.01
C GLY A 139 3.88 2.73 25.21
N GLY A 140 2.66 2.20 25.23
CA GLY A 140 2.39 0.76 25.30
C GLY A 140 2.95 -0.01 24.10
N SER A 141 2.94 0.59 22.91
CA SER A 141 3.60 0.01 21.73
C SER A 141 5.12 -0.12 21.88
N LEU A 142 5.72 0.55 22.87
CA LEU A 142 7.15 0.56 23.20
C LEU A 142 7.48 -0.24 24.48
N LEU A 143 6.52 -0.65 25.30
CA LEU A 143 6.79 -1.15 26.66
C LEU A 143 7.14 -2.66 26.78
N PHE A 144 7.23 -3.42 25.68
CA PHE A 144 7.61 -4.84 25.73
C PHE A 144 8.85 -5.11 24.85
N PRO A 145 10.06 -5.13 25.46
CA PRO A 145 11.33 -5.07 24.76
C PRO A 145 11.97 -6.46 24.63
N THR A 146 11.28 -7.47 24.11
CA THR A 146 11.97 -8.78 24.01
C THR A 146 13.13 -8.76 23.01
N THR A 147 13.20 -7.80 22.08
CA THR A 147 14.43 -7.42 21.35
C THR A 147 14.08 -6.21 20.49
N MET A 148 14.27 -4.99 21.00
CA MET A 148 14.01 -3.80 20.17
C MET A 148 15.04 -3.70 19.03
N GLY A 149 14.60 -4.09 17.83
CA GLY A 149 15.07 -3.44 16.61
C GLY A 149 14.78 -1.93 16.67
N ARG A 150 15.36 -1.16 15.74
CA ARG A 150 15.21 0.31 15.71
C ARG A 150 13.74 0.70 15.80
N PRO A 151 13.33 1.58 16.73
CA PRO A 151 11.95 2.05 16.77
C PRO A 151 11.61 2.72 15.42
N SER A 152 10.57 2.20 14.76
CA SER A 152 10.22 2.57 13.39
C SER A 152 9.93 4.07 13.24
N ARG A 153 10.17 4.61 12.03
CA ARG A 153 9.80 6.00 11.71
C ARG A 153 8.32 6.26 11.98
N LEU A 154 7.49 5.25 11.76
CA LEU A 154 6.05 5.22 12.00
C LEU A 154 5.65 5.39 13.48
N VAL A 155 6.53 5.17 14.44
CA VAL A 155 6.26 5.50 15.86
C VAL A 155 6.78 6.89 16.21
N SER A 156 7.94 7.27 15.67
CA SER A 156 8.55 8.57 15.96
C SER A 156 7.72 9.76 15.48
N GLY A 157 7.14 9.69 14.27
CA GLY A 157 6.31 10.76 13.72
C GLY A 157 5.07 11.05 14.58
N PRO A 158 4.22 10.05 14.86
CA PRO A 158 3.04 10.22 15.71
C PRO A 158 3.36 10.68 17.12
N LEU A 159 4.48 10.24 17.72
CA LEU A 159 4.93 10.73 19.02
C LEU A 159 5.23 12.23 19.00
N TRP A 160 5.99 12.71 18.00
CA TRP A 160 6.29 14.13 17.85
C TRP A 160 5.03 14.96 17.58
N ILE A 161 4.15 14.50 16.69
CA ILE A 161 2.88 15.17 16.39
C ILE A 161 2.03 15.27 17.67
N SER A 162 1.87 14.17 18.40
CA SER A 162 1.07 14.12 19.63
C SER A 162 1.66 15.01 20.72
N ALA A 163 2.99 15.02 20.88
CA ALA A 163 3.68 15.88 21.84
C ALA A 163 3.47 17.37 21.52
N ILE A 164 3.69 17.77 20.26
CA ILE A 164 3.49 19.15 19.80
C ILE A 164 2.03 19.56 19.97
N ALA A 165 1.09 18.67 19.63
CA ALA A 165 -0.34 18.95 19.75
C ALA A 165 -0.78 19.13 21.21
N ALA A 166 -0.33 18.26 22.11
CA ALA A 166 -0.66 18.35 23.53
C ALA A 166 -0.05 19.60 24.18
N LEU A 167 1.22 19.90 23.88
CA LEU A 167 1.88 21.11 24.39
C LEU A 167 1.29 22.39 23.78
N GLY A 168 0.96 22.38 22.49
CA GLY A 168 0.24 23.46 21.83
C GLY A 168 -1.15 23.68 22.44
N SER A 169 -1.87 22.61 22.78
CA SER A 169 -3.14 22.68 23.53
C SER A 169 -2.94 23.37 24.88
N ALA A 170 -1.92 22.94 25.64
CA ALA A 170 -1.61 23.50 26.94
C ALA A 170 -1.20 24.98 26.85
N ALA A 171 -0.52 25.39 25.79
CA ALA A 171 -0.16 26.80 25.56
C ALA A 171 -1.36 27.66 25.10
N ALA A 172 -2.29 27.09 24.34
CA ALA A 172 -3.44 27.81 23.76
C ALA A 172 -4.59 28.02 24.76
N LEU A 173 -4.86 27.05 25.64
CA LEU A 173 -5.99 27.11 26.58
C LEU A 173 -5.97 28.33 27.52
N PRO A 174 -4.81 28.76 28.08
CA PRO A 174 -4.71 29.98 28.90
C PRO A 174 -5.07 31.28 28.17
N LEU A 175 -5.04 31.31 26.83
CA LEU A 175 -5.40 32.48 26.04
C LEU A 175 -6.91 32.75 25.99
N ARG A 176 -7.74 31.83 26.53
CA ARG A 176 -9.21 31.93 26.54
C ARG A 176 -9.82 31.86 27.96
N PRO A 177 -9.35 32.70 28.91
CA PRO A 177 -9.76 32.61 30.32
C PRO A 177 -11.27 32.80 30.51
N ALA A 178 -11.93 33.54 29.61
CA ALA A 178 -13.37 33.79 29.64
C ALA A 178 -14.25 32.53 29.51
N THR A 179 -13.67 31.40 29.10
CA THR A 179 -14.40 30.12 28.90
C THR A 179 -13.90 29.00 29.81
N TRP A 180 -13.11 29.34 30.83
CA TRP A 180 -12.63 28.38 31.81
C TRP A 180 -13.74 28.02 32.80
N GLY A 181 -13.98 26.72 32.97
CA GLY A 181 -14.80 26.18 34.05
C GLY A 181 -13.92 25.73 35.23
N SER A 182 -14.56 25.30 36.31
CA SER A 182 -13.89 24.81 37.51
C SER A 182 -12.99 23.60 37.27
N THR A 183 -13.28 22.79 36.25
CA THR A 183 -12.50 21.59 35.88
C THR A 183 -11.41 21.85 34.84
N THR A 184 -11.41 23.03 34.19
CA THR A 184 -10.44 23.37 33.14
C THR A 184 -8.99 23.32 33.62
N PRO A 185 -8.62 23.83 34.82
CA PRO A 185 -7.23 23.77 35.30
C PRO A 185 -6.72 22.33 35.45
N VAL A 186 -7.56 21.41 35.92
CA VAL A 186 -7.21 19.99 36.11
C VAL A 186 -6.92 19.34 34.76
N TRP A 187 -7.81 19.49 33.78
CA TRP A 187 -7.63 18.93 32.44
C TRP A 187 -6.48 19.58 31.66
N TRP A 188 -6.24 20.88 31.89
CA TRP A 188 -5.06 21.57 31.38
C TRP A 188 -3.78 20.93 31.93
N SER A 189 -3.68 20.69 33.25
CA SER A 189 -2.52 20.04 33.85
C SER A 189 -2.32 18.63 33.31
N VAL A 190 -3.39 17.85 33.15
CA VAL A 190 -3.32 16.52 32.52
C VAL A 190 -2.74 16.60 31.11
N THR A 191 -3.23 17.54 30.29
CA THR A 191 -2.77 17.73 28.91
C THR A 191 -1.29 18.15 28.87
N ALA A 192 -0.89 19.09 29.73
CA ALA A 192 0.48 19.58 29.82
C ALA A 192 1.46 18.47 30.25
N VAL A 193 1.15 17.76 31.34
CA VAL A 193 1.99 16.66 31.85
C VAL A 193 2.10 15.54 30.82
N THR A 194 0.99 15.20 30.17
CA THR A 194 0.98 14.17 29.12
C THR A 194 1.78 14.61 27.89
N GLY A 195 1.69 15.87 27.49
CA GLY A 195 2.50 16.44 26.42
C GLY A 195 4.00 16.40 26.72
N VAL A 196 4.39 16.69 27.96
CA VAL A 196 5.79 16.55 28.41
C VAL A 196 6.23 15.09 28.40
N ALA A 197 5.40 14.16 28.89
CA ALA A 197 5.71 12.73 28.86
C ALA A 197 5.88 12.20 27.42
N LEU A 198 5.01 12.61 26.50
CA LEU A 198 5.11 12.30 25.07
C LEU A 198 6.38 12.89 24.45
N LEU A 199 6.76 14.12 24.82
CA LEU A 199 8.00 14.75 24.36
C LEU A 199 9.24 13.99 24.83
N VAL A 200 9.29 13.62 26.12
CA VAL A 200 10.38 12.81 26.68
C VAL A 200 10.48 11.49 25.93
N LEU A 201 9.35 10.80 25.73
CA LEU A 201 9.30 9.54 24.99
C LEU A 201 9.77 9.72 23.54
N ALA A 202 9.35 10.77 22.84
CA ALA A 202 9.78 11.10 21.49
C ALA A 202 11.29 11.35 21.39
N VAL A 203 11.86 12.06 22.36
CA VAL A 203 13.31 12.31 22.48
C VAL A 203 14.07 11.02 22.75
N VAL A 204 13.63 10.22 23.72
CA VAL A 204 14.27 8.93 24.05
C VAL A 204 14.26 8.01 22.83
N VAL A 205 13.11 7.87 22.16
CA VAL A 205 12.99 7.09 20.93
C VAL A 205 13.91 7.61 19.82
N SER A 206 14.00 8.93 19.64
CA SER A 206 14.87 9.54 18.61
C SER A 206 16.36 9.33 18.91
N VAL A 207 16.78 9.48 20.17
CA VAL A 207 18.15 9.23 20.62
C VAL A 207 18.50 7.76 20.48
N TRP A 208 17.60 6.87 20.89
CA TRP A 208 17.82 5.43 20.81
C TRP A 208 17.92 4.97 19.35
N ARG A 209 17.08 5.51 18.47
CA ARG A 209 17.17 5.28 17.01
C ARG A 209 18.51 5.74 16.44
N ARG A 210 19.04 6.88 16.90
CA ARG A 210 20.38 7.35 16.51
C ARG A 210 21.50 6.46 17.05
N ARG A 211 21.39 5.95 18.28
CA ARG A 211 22.41 5.06 18.87
C ARG A 211 22.45 3.68 18.20
N LEU A 212 21.29 3.15 17.83
CA LEU A 212 21.17 1.91 17.06
C LEU A 212 21.54 2.08 15.57
N ALA A 213 21.84 3.31 15.13
CA ALA A 213 22.32 3.59 13.77
C ALA A 213 23.69 2.92 13.47
N GLY A 214 24.48 2.60 14.52
CA GLY A 214 25.83 2.04 14.40
C GLY A 214 25.94 0.51 14.42
N ALA A 215 24.91 -0.22 14.86
CA ALA A 215 24.75 -1.62 14.48
C ALA A 215 24.16 -1.67 13.07
N ALA A 216 24.27 -2.78 12.34
CA ALA A 216 23.54 -3.00 11.09
C ALA A 216 22.23 -3.81 11.35
N PRO A 217 21.23 -3.28 12.09
CA PRO A 217 19.93 -3.91 12.22
C PRO A 217 19.15 -3.75 10.91
N ILE A 218 18.40 -4.79 10.59
CA ILE A 218 17.37 -4.76 9.54
C ILE A 218 16.33 -3.70 9.95
N ASP A 219 16.08 -2.74 9.07
CA ASP A 219 15.03 -1.73 9.25
C ASP A 219 13.83 -1.95 8.31
N ASP A 220 12.83 -1.06 8.40
CA ASP A 220 11.60 -1.18 7.62
C ASP A 220 11.87 -1.13 6.10
N ASP A 221 12.87 -0.34 5.68
CA ASP A 221 13.23 -0.19 4.26
C ASP A 221 13.88 -1.50 3.74
N ASP A 222 14.68 -2.17 4.57
CA ASP A 222 15.25 -3.49 4.26
C ASP A 222 14.16 -4.57 4.11
N VAL A 223 13.16 -4.58 5.02
CA VAL A 223 12.03 -5.53 4.99
C VAL A 223 11.17 -5.29 3.76
N ASP A 224 10.92 -4.02 3.41
CA ASP A 224 10.16 -3.64 2.22
C ASP A 224 10.90 -4.02 0.93
N THR A 225 12.22 -3.80 0.88
CA THR A 225 13.07 -4.23 -0.25
C THR A 225 13.05 -5.74 -0.41
N LEU A 226 13.13 -6.48 0.69
CA LEU A 226 13.06 -7.94 0.69
C LEU A 226 11.69 -8.43 0.20
N ARG A 227 10.60 -7.82 0.67
CA ARG A 227 9.24 -8.15 0.25
C ARG A 227 9.03 -7.89 -1.25
N LEU A 228 9.51 -6.75 -1.75
CA LEU A 228 9.50 -6.43 -3.18
C LEU A 228 10.25 -7.48 -3.99
N SER A 229 11.42 -7.92 -3.51
CA SER A 229 12.21 -8.96 -4.19
C SER A 229 11.47 -10.29 -4.29
N VAL A 230 10.75 -10.70 -3.23
CA VAL A 230 9.93 -11.93 -3.22
C VAL A 230 8.78 -11.81 -4.21
N VAL A 231 8.03 -10.71 -4.18
CA VAL A 231 6.91 -10.49 -5.11
C VAL A 231 7.39 -10.43 -6.55
N ARG A 232 8.55 -9.81 -6.82
CA ARG A 232 9.18 -9.79 -8.14
C ARG A 232 9.51 -11.20 -8.62
N GLN A 233 10.13 -12.02 -7.77
CA GLN A 233 10.50 -13.39 -8.13
C GLN A 233 9.27 -14.22 -8.49
N GLU A 234 8.19 -14.11 -7.72
CA GLU A 234 6.95 -14.82 -8.03
C GLU A 234 6.23 -14.27 -9.27
N LEU A 235 6.30 -12.96 -9.50
CA LEU A 235 5.81 -12.36 -10.75
C LEU A 235 6.57 -12.90 -11.96
N GLU A 236 7.91 -12.97 -11.90
CA GLU A 236 8.74 -13.51 -12.96
C GLU A 236 8.43 -15.00 -13.22
N ARG A 237 8.23 -15.80 -12.16
CA ARG A 237 7.77 -17.19 -12.29
C ARG A 237 6.40 -17.28 -12.96
N ALA A 238 5.45 -16.44 -12.56
CA ALA A 238 4.11 -16.43 -13.16
C ALA A 238 4.15 -16.02 -14.64
N VAL A 239 4.96 -15.03 -15.00
CA VAL A 239 5.17 -14.64 -16.40
C VAL A 239 5.69 -15.83 -17.20
N VAL A 240 6.75 -16.49 -16.74
CA VAL A 240 7.31 -17.68 -17.41
C VAL A 240 6.28 -18.80 -17.51
N GLU A 241 5.46 -19.04 -16.49
CA GLU A 241 4.38 -20.03 -16.54
C GLU A 241 3.34 -19.69 -17.64
N VAL A 242 2.95 -18.41 -17.76
CA VAL A 242 2.05 -17.96 -18.83
C VAL A 242 2.71 -18.09 -20.21
N GLU A 243 3.99 -17.74 -20.35
CA GLU A 243 4.71 -17.92 -21.61
C GLU A 243 4.77 -19.38 -22.04
N GLN A 244 5.03 -20.29 -21.10
CA GLN A 244 5.05 -21.72 -21.37
C GLN A 244 3.67 -22.24 -21.76
N ALA A 245 2.61 -21.79 -21.08
CA ALA A 245 1.24 -22.12 -21.44
C ALA A 245 0.92 -21.60 -22.86
N TRP A 246 1.32 -20.37 -23.17
CA TRP A 246 1.16 -19.77 -24.49
C TRP A 246 1.90 -20.57 -25.57
N ARG A 247 3.14 -20.99 -25.33
CA ARG A 247 3.92 -21.81 -26.29
C ARG A 247 3.27 -23.16 -26.60
N ARG A 248 2.43 -23.69 -25.71
CA ARG A 248 1.67 -24.94 -25.93
C ARG A 248 0.39 -24.74 -26.73
N VAL A 249 -0.06 -23.49 -26.92
CA VAL A 249 -1.20 -23.17 -27.79
C VAL A 249 -0.80 -23.43 -29.24
N ASP A 250 -1.71 -24.02 -30.00
CA ASP A 250 -1.51 -24.30 -31.42
C ASP A 250 -1.05 -23.02 -32.16
N PRO A 251 0.01 -23.08 -33.00
CA PRO A 251 0.51 -21.91 -33.71
C PRO A 251 -0.56 -21.17 -34.53
N ALA A 252 -1.46 -21.89 -35.20
CA ALA A 252 -2.51 -21.26 -36.01
C ALA A 252 -3.51 -20.48 -35.15
N VAL A 253 -3.83 -21.01 -33.96
CA VAL A 253 -4.68 -20.34 -32.96
C VAL A 253 -3.97 -19.10 -32.40
N ARG A 254 -2.67 -19.19 -32.09
CA ARG A 254 -1.88 -18.03 -31.64
C ARG A 254 -1.87 -16.92 -32.68
N ASP A 255 -1.60 -17.26 -33.94
CA ASP A 255 -1.56 -16.28 -35.01
C ASP A 255 -2.92 -15.61 -35.22
N ALA A 256 -4.02 -16.36 -35.10
CA ALA A 256 -5.36 -15.81 -35.16
C ALA A 256 -5.67 -14.85 -33.99
N LEU A 257 -5.30 -15.21 -32.75
CA LEU A 257 -5.46 -14.34 -31.59
C LEU A 257 -4.64 -13.05 -31.73
N LEU A 258 -3.40 -13.16 -32.18
CA LEU A 258 -2.52 -12.01 -32.36
C LEU A 258 -3.01 -11.08 -33.49
N ARG A 259 -3.54 -11.63 -34.59
CA ARG A 259 -4.17 -10.83 -35.64
C ARG A 259 -5.37 -10.04 -35.13
N GLU A 260 -6.30 -10.69 -34.43
CA GLU A 260 -7.48 -10.00 -33.88
C GLU A 260 -7.08 -8.99 -32.79
N ARG A 261 -6.05 -9.29 -31.98
CA ARG A 261 -5.46 -8.31 -31.06
C ARG A 261 -4.96 -7.08 -31.81
N ASP A 262 -4.20 -7.26 -32.89
CA ASP A 262 -3.64 -6.13 -33.66
C ASP A 262 -4.75 -5.27 -34.29
N VAL A 263 -5.85 -5.89 -34.74
CA VAL A 263 -7.05 -5.17 -35.20
C VAL A 263 -7.68 -4.37 -34.06
N ALA A 264 -7.79 -4.94 -32.86
CA ALA A 264 -8.29 -4.21 -31.68
C ALA A 264 -7.40 -3.02 -31.33
N LEU A 265 -6.08 -3.21 -31.32
CA LEU A 265 -5.11 -2.16 -31.04
C LEU A 265 -5.18 -1.02 -32.07
N ALA A 266 -5.28 -1.34 -33.35
CA ALA A 266 -5.43 -0.35 -34.42
C ALA A 266 -6.73 0.45 -34.25
N THR A 267 -7.85 -0.25 -34.02
CA THR A 267 -9.17 0.38 -33.81
C THR A 267 -9.18 1.31 -32.59
N ILE A 268 -8.54 0.91 -31.48
CA ILE A 268 -8.41 1.74 -30.27
C ILE A 268 -7.54 2.97 -30.55
N ALA A 269 -6.43 2.80 -31.26
CA ALA A 269 -5.51 3.88 -31.59
C ALA A 269 -6.17 4.93 -32.51
N GLU A 270 -6.99 4.50 -33.47
CA GLU A 270 -7.77 5.38 -34.33
C GLU A 270 -8.82 6.17 -33.54
N ARG A 271 -9.55 5.49 -32.65
CA ARG A 271 -10.64 6.11 -31.87
C ARG A 271 -10.14 7.01 -30.74
N THR A 272 -9.01 6.65 -30.14
CA THR A 272 -8.49 7.25 -28.90
C THR A 272 -6.96 7.34 -28.94
N PRO A 273 -6.39 8.26 -29.76
CA PRO A 273 -4.94 8.39 -29.91
C PRO A 273 -4.26 8.73 -28.58
N GLY A 274 -3.14 8.07 -28.27
CA GLY A 274 -2.31 8.34 -27.09
C GLY A 274 -2.84 7.78 -25.76
N VAL A 275 -4.00 7.12 -25.75
CA VAL A 275 -4.53 6.45 -24.54
C VAL A 275 -3.83 5.11 -24.26
N LEU A 276 -3.22 4.53 -25.30
CA LEU A 276 -2.61 3.22 -25.30
C LEU A 276 -1.23 3.27 -25.97
N ASP A 277 -0.27 2.53 -25.43
CA ASP A 277 1.02 2.26 -26.07
C ASP A 277 0.92 0.91 -26.80
N PRO A 278 0.55 0.88 -28.10
CA PRO A 278 0.26 -0.37 -28.80
C PRO A 278 1.50 -1.24 -28.99
N ASP A 279 2.70 -0.64 -29.05
CA ASP A 279 3.95 -1.38 -29.20
C ASP A 279 4.30 -2.11 -27.91
N TRP A 280 4.08 -1.47 -26.76
CA TRP A 280 4.16 -2.15 -25.47
C TRP A 280 3.18 -3.33 -25.40
N VAL A 281 1.91 -3.15 -25.81
CA VAL A 281 0.94 -4.26 -25.79
C VAL A 281 1.35 -5.41 -26.71
N ARG A 282 1.93 -5.10 -27.87
CA ARG A 282 2.44 -6.12 -28.80
C ARG A 282 3.62 -6.91 -28.24
N SER A 283 4.47 -6.26 -27.45
CA SER A 283 5.65 -6.87 -26.84
C SER A 283 5.30 -7.97 -25.82
N MET A 284 4.11 -7.89 -25.24
CA MET A 284 3.64 -8.80 -24.20
C MET A 284 2.82 -9.96 -24.76
N ILE A 285 2.92 -11.11 -24.09
CA ILE A 285 2.12 -12.30 -24.40
C ILE A 285 0.72 -12.14 -23.82
N PRO A 286 -0.35 -12.52 -24.55
CA PRO A 286 -1.70 -12.50 -23.99
C PRO A 286 -1.79 -13.23 -22.64
N GLY A 287 -2.49 -12.66 -21.67
CA GLY A 287 -2.65 -13.16 -20.31
C GLY A 287 -1.58 -12.69 -19.31
N THR A 288 -0.58 -11.92 -19.75
CA THR A 288 0.48 -11.41 -18.85
C THR A 288 0.20 -10.02 -18.29
N MET A 289 -0.69 -9.23 -18.90
CA MET A 289 -0.87 -7.81 -18.53
C MET A 289 -1.49 -7.62 -17.15
N MET A 290 -2.25 -8.60 -16.67
CA MET A 290 -2.81 -8.56 -15.32
C MET A 290 -1.82 -8.93 -14.22
N LEU A 291 -0.71 -9.59 -14.54
CA LEU A 291 0.21 -10.12 -13.52
C LEU A 291 0.88 -9.00 -12.69
N PRO A 292 1.37 -7.89 -13.28
CA PRO A 292 1.89 -6.75 -12.51
C PRO A 292 0.87 -6.15 -11.53
N HIS A 293 -0.41 -6.06 -11.92
CA HIS A 293 -1.46 -5.57 -11.02
C HIS A 293 -1.70 -6.51 -9.84
N VAL A 294 -1.69 -7.82 -10.10
CA VAL A 294 -1.82 -8.82 -9.05
C VAL A 294 -0.60 -8.82 -8.13
N ALA A 295 0.60 -8.58 -8.66
CA ALA A 295 1.82 -8.40 -7.89
C ALA A 295 1.74 -7.14 -6.99
N ASP A 296 1.29 -6.00 -7.51
CA ASP A 296 1.08 -4.78 -6.70
C ASP A 296 0.06 -4.99 -5.57
N GLN A 297 -1.01 -5.74 -5.84
CA GLN A 297 -2.00 -6.10 -4.83
C GLN A 297 -1.41 -7.04 -3.77
N ALA A 298 -0.66 -8.05 -4.19
CA ALA A 298 0.04 -8.96 -3.30
C ALA A 298 1.03 -8.17 -2.41
N HIS A 299 1.88 -7.33 -3.00
CA HIS A 299 2.86 -6.52 -2.30
C HIS A 299 2.23 -5.68 -1.18
N SER A 300 1.15 -4.95 -1.44
CA SER A 300 0.49 -4.21 -0.36
C SER A 300 -0.18 -5.08 0.68
N SER A 301 -0.79 -6.20 0.30
CA SER A 301 -1.44 -7.08 1.27
C SER A 301 -0.43 -7.63 2.28
N LEU A 302 0.81 -7.85 1.80
CA LEU A 302 1.96 -8.24 2.59
C LEU A 302 2.56 -7.07 3.37
N HIS A 303 2.51 -5.84 2.85
CA HIS A 303 3.03 -4.65 3.51
C HIS A 303 2.16 -4.19 4.70
N LEU A 304 0.84 -4.14 4.53
CA LEU A 304 -0.06 -3.52 5.50
C LEU A 304 -0.86 -4.55 6.32
N GLY A 305 -0.56 -5.84 6.16
CA GLY A 305 -1.16 -6.93 6.94
C GLY A 305 -2.67 -7.01 6.77
N ALA A 306 -3.16 -7.55 5.65
CA ALA A 306 -4.58 -7.87 5.36
C ALA A 306 -5.66 -6.77 5.56
N ALA A 307 -5.33 -5.60 6.13
CA ALA A 307 -6.21 -4.44 6.22
C ALA A 307 -5.97 -3.54 5.00
N GLN A 308 -7.08 -3.18 4.36
CA GLN A 308 -7.17 -2.63 3.01
C GLN A 308 -6.40 -1.32 2.78
N LYS A 309 -5.88 -1.21 1.55
CA LYS A 309 -5.10 -0.11 0.98
C LYS A 309 -5.96 1.13 0.73
N ILE A 310 -5.51 2.28 1.21
CA ILE A 310 -5.43 3.49 0.37
C ILE A 310 -4.03 4.05 0.59
N ASP A 311 -3.09 3.67 -0.27
CA ASP A 311 -1.89 4.47 -0.45
C ASP A 311 -1.69 4.69 -1.95
N ARG A 312 -2.35 5.76 -2.41
CA ARG A 312 -2.18 6.38 -3.73
C ARG A 312 -1.32 7.62 -3.51
N ALA A 313 -0.02 7.46 -3.33
CA ALA A 313 0.86 8.62 -3.22
C ALA A 313 2.32 8.33 -3.58
N ALA A 314 2.56 7.64 -4.71
CA ALA A 314 3.71 7.92 -5.58
C ALA A 314 3.60 7.11 -6.88
N GLY A 315 3.33 7.80 -8.01
CA GLY A 315 3.78 7.31 -9.33
C GLY A 315 2.76 7.04 -10.43
N GLY A 316 1.46 7.28 -10.22
CA GLY A 316 0.42 7.13 -11.26
C GLY A 316 -0.71 6.19 -10.84
N PRO A 317 -1.79 6.05 -11.63
CA PRO A 317 -2.90 5.15 -11.33
C PRO A 317 -2.50 3.66 -11.30
N TYR A 318 -1.27 3.33 -11.70
CA TYR A 318 -0.72 1.98 -11.77
C TYR A 318 0.61 1.91 -11.02
N GLY A 319 0.79 0.82 -10.26
CA GLY A 319 1.86 0.67 -9.28
C GLY A 319 3.23 0.35 -9.87
N TYR A 320 4.17 0.09 -8.95
CA TYR A 320 5.60 -0.10 -9.19
C TYR A 320 5.88 -1.15 -10.28
N PHE A 321 5.23 -2.32 -10.20
CA PHE A 321 5.50 -3.41 -11.14
C PHE A 321 4.97 -3.13 -12.55
N VAL A 322 3.92 -2.31 -12.67
CA VAL A 322 3.38 -1.91 -13.98
C VAL A 322 4.32 -0.92 -14.67
N GLY A 323 4.86 0.04 -13.90
CA GLY A 323 5.89 0.96 -14.39
C GLY A 323 7.14 0.21 -14.87
N GLU A 324 7.66 -0.69 -14.05
CA GLU A 324 8.82 -1.51 -14.38
C GLU A 324 8.58 -2.39 -15.63
N ALA A 325 7.39 -2.99 -15.76
CA ALA A 325 7.02 -3.79 -16.94
C ALA A 325 6.93 -2.96 -18.23
N ARG A 326 6.44 -1.71 -18.14
CA ARG A 326 6.43 -0.77 -19.27
C ARG A 326 7.84 -0.37 -19.69
N GLU A 327 8.73 -0.11 -18.75
CA GLU A 327 10.13 0.23 -19.03
C GLU A 327 10.84 -0.94 -19.72
N ARG A 328 10.74 -2.17 -19.16
CA ARG A 328 11.32 -3.37 -19.78
C ARG A 328 10.76 -3.66 -21.17
N GLY A 329 9.45 -3.46 -21.37
CA GLY A 329 8.81 -3.68 -22.68
C GLY A 329 9.26 -2.71 -23.78
N ARG A 330 9.89 -1.58 -23.41
CA ARG A 330 10.45 -0.59 -24.34
C ARG A 330 11.91 -0.85 -24.70
N GLU A 331 12.59 -1.72 -23.96
CA GLU A 331 13.95 -2.12 -24.31
C GLU A 331 13.92 -3.02 -25.55
N PRO A 332 14.74 -2.75 -26.59
CA PRO A 332 14.84 -3.63 -27.74
C PRO A 332 15.33 -4.99 -27.26
N ARG A 333 14.56 -6.05 -27.53
CA ARG A 333 15.00 -7.43 -27.26
C ARG A 333 16.27 -7.69 -28.07
N ALA A 334 17.40 -7.80 -27.37
CA ALA A 334 18.69 -8.20 -27.92
C ALA A 334 18.68 -9.65 -28.43
#